data_AF-A0A2D6NH75-F1
#
_entry.id   AF-A0A2D6NH75-F1
#
_cell.length_a   1.000
_cell.length_b   1.000
_cell.length_c   1.000
_cell.angle_alpha   90.00
_cell.angle_beta   90.00
_cell.angle_gamma   90.00
#
_symmetry.space_group_name_H-M   'P 1'
#
loop_
_entity.id
_entity.type
_entity.pdbx_description
1 polymer ?
#
loop_
_entity_poly.entity_id
_entity_poly.type
_entity_poly.pdbx_seq_one_letter_code
_entity_poly.pdbx_strand_id
1 'polypeptide(L)'
;MRDNFDKFKKELKEFVEEDLGDKKAICFIYGSYSYGLEKEHSDIDLVVIKRNTTKQIIEKVSEKVLELHKKYGLSLDNEVPHRVKTIISNADVMMALDGKGFESDGERIIIPKVEKNKKFLSSEKIKRRLILNALTSKGIFVCGDKKLYALFKEEALKTLIKVIILNKGIKEFSLKEFIDLLIPSRYSNQELYLGYKDEDIIRDHLSSTIRKTLEKLTEEKIFLIDNGRFKLNKESWANGIL
;
A
#
# COMPACT_ATOMS: atom_id res chain seq x y z
N MET A 1 10.44 -13.76 -19.21
CA MET A 1 9.82 -12.83 -18.25
C MET A 1 10.77 -12.35 -17.17
N ARG A 2 11.40 -13.24 -16.38
CA ARG A 2 12.29 -12.81 -15.27
C ARG A 2 13.47 -11.93 -15.70
N ASP A 3 14.09 -12.21 -16.85
CA ASP A 3 15.16 -11.37 -17.41
C ASP A 3 14.69 -9.94 -17.76
N ASN A 4 13.51 -9.80 -18.38
CA ASN A 4 12.93 -8.48 -18.66
C ASN A 4 12.59 -7.72 -17.36
N PHE A 5 12.09 -8.40 -16.34
CA PHE A 5 11.82 -7.81 -15.04
C PHE A 5 13.09 -7.30 -14.35
N ASP A 6 14.17 -8.08 -14.36
CA ASP A 6 15.45 -7.67 -13.78
C ASP A 6 16.07 -6.48 -14.54
N LYS A 7 15.96 -6.46 -15.87
CA LYS A 7 16.37 -5.32 -16.71
C LYS A 7 15.51 -4.07 -16.45
N PHE A 8 14.19 -4.22 -16.36
CA PHE A 8 13.28 -3.13 -15.99
C PHE A 8 13.66 -2.52 -14.65
N LYS A 9 13.86 -3.36 -13.62
CA LYS A 9 14.25 -2.93 -12.28
C LYS A 9 15.60 -2.20 -12.27
N LYS A 10 16.57 -2.68 -13.05
CA LYS A 10 17.88 -2.04 -13.19
C LYS A 10 17.76 -0.64 -13.80
N GLU A 11 17.07 -0.49 -14.92
CA GLU A 11 16.89 0.82 -15.57
C GLU A 11 16.03 1.78 -14.74
N LEU A 12 15.03 1.26 -14.02
CA LEU A 12 14.24 2.06 -13.08
C LEU A 12 15.13 2.61 -11.96
N LYS A 13 16.03 1.79 -11.42
CA LYS A 13 16.99 2.21 -10.40
C LYS A 13 17.91 3.31 -10.93
N GLU A 14 18.52 3.10 -12.09
CA GLU A 14 19.41 4.08 -12.74
C GLU A 14 18.68 5.42 -12.95
N PHE A 15 17.46 5.38 -13.48
CA PHE A 15 16.63 6.57 -13.64
C PHE A 15 16.35 7.31 -12.32
N VAL A 16 16.01 6.59 -11.24
CA VAL A 16 15.70 7.22 -9.95
C VAL A 16 16.95 7.82 -9.29
N GLU A 17 18.09 7.12 -9.35
CA GLU A 17 19.32 7.55 -8.68
C GLU A 17 20.07 8.64 -9.46
N GLU A 18 20.04 8.59 -10.79
CA GLU A 18 20.82 9.45 -11.67
C GLU A 18 19.95 10.56 -12.29
N ASP A 19 18.90 10.19 -13.03
CA ASP A 19 18.11 11.15 -13.81
C ASP A 19 17.14 12.00 -12.97
N LEU A 20 16.60 11.44 -11.88
CA LEU A 20 15.82 12.21 -10.90
C LEU A 20 16.69 12.94 -9.88
N GLY A 21 17.99 12.61 -9.82
CA GLY A 21 18.99 13.26 -8.98
C GLY A 21 18.69 13.19 -7.48
N ASP A 22 17.91 12.20 -7.03
CA ASP A 22 17.49 12.07 -5.63
C ASP A 22 17.73 10.67 -5.10
N LYS A 23 18.95 10.46 -4.60
CA LYS A 23 19.37 9.21 -3.95
C LYS A 23 18.54 8.86 -2.70
N LYS A 24 17.73 9.78 -2.18
CA LYS A 24 16.83 9.52 -1.05
C LYS A 24 15.41 9.18 -1.49
N ALA A 25 15.07 9.36 -2.77
CA ALA A 25 13.78 8.93 -3.30
C ALA A 25 13.65 7.42 -3.16
N ILE A 26 12.57 6.97 -2.51
CA ILE A 26 12.32 5.55 -2.30
C ILE A 26 11.62 5.01 -3.52
N CYS A 27 12.15 3.94 -4.12
CA CYS A 27 11.49 3.24 -5.21
C CYS A 27 11.27 1.78 -4.83
N PHE A 28 10.04 1.28 -5.02
CA PHE A 28 9.72 -0.13 -4.85
C PHE A 28 8.62 -0.57 -5.80
N ILE A 29 8.65 -1.87 -6.14
CA ILE A 29 7.66 -2.55 -6.97
C ILE A 29 6.73 -3.35 -6.04
N TYR A 30 5.43 -3.34 -6.30
CA TYR A 30 4.41 -4.10 -5.57
C TYR A 30 3.50 -4.83 -6.57
N GLY A 31 2.37 -5.38 -6.11
CA GLY A 31 1.43 -6.08 -6.98
C GLY A 31 1.92 -7.48 -7.39
N SER A 32 1.42 -7.99 -8.51
CA SER A 32 1.57 -9.39 -8.95
C SER A 32 3.02 -9.88 -9.01
N TYR A 33 3.93 -9.09 -9.58
CA TYR A 33 5.36 -9.39 -9.66
C TYR A 33 6.04 -9.55 -8.29
N SER A 34 5.55 -8.86 -7.26
CA SER A 34 6.10 -9.01 -5.90
C SER A 34 5.74 -10.36 -5.27
N TYR A 35 4.59 -10.91 -5.67
CA TYR A 35 4.09 -12.21 -5.20
C TYR A 35 4.53 -13.38 -6.08
N GLY A 36 4.98 -13.15 -7.32
CA GLY A 36 5.22 -14.24 -8.28
C GLY A 36 3.92 -14.71 -8.95
N LEU A 37 2.92 -13.83 -9.01
CA LEU A 37 1.57 -14.07 -9.56
C LEU A 37 1.38 -13.41 -10.93
N GLU A 38 2.44 -12.86 -11.51
CA GLU A 38 2.39 -12.24 -12.82
C GLU A 38 1.93 -13.23 -13.90
N LYS A 39 1.05 -12.76 -14.78
CA LYS A 39 0.68 -13.46 -16.01
C LYS A 39 1.57 -12.96 -17.15
N GLU A 40 1.52 -13.66 -18.28
CA GLU A 40 2.18 -13.19 -19.49
C GLU A 40 1.66 -11.77 -19.82
N HIS A 41 2.60 -10.82 -19.91
CA HIS A 41 2.34 -9.40 -20.09
C HIS A 41 1.70 -8.64 -18.91
N SER A 42 1.68 -9.14 -17.67
CA SER A 42 1.24 -8.31 -16.53
C SER A 42 2.02 -7.00 -16.45
N ASP A 43 1.35 -5.95 -15.99
CA ASP A 43 1.95 -4.65 -15.70
C ASP A 43 2.82 -4.72 -14.43
N ILE A 44 3.73 -3.76 -14.29
CA ILE A 44 4.56 -3.60 -13.09
C ILE A 44 4.05 -2.41 -12.31
N ASP A 45 3.35 -2.70 -11.21
CA ASP A 45 2.96 -1.70 -10.23
C ASP A 45 4.17 -1.25 -9.41
N LEU A 46 4.42 0.06 -9.38
CA LEU A 46 5.54 0.64 -8.65
C LEU A 46 5.18 1.98 -8.04
N VAL A 47 5.93 2.35 -7.01
CA VAL A 47 5.83 3.66 -6.36
C VAL A 47 7.23 4.27 -6.25
N VAL A 48 7.33 5.55 -6.60
CA VAL A 48 8.45 6.43 -6.31
C VAL A 48 8.00 7.46 -5.28
N ILE A 49 8.58 7.43 -4.08
CA ILE A 49 8.32 8.40 -3.01
C ILE A 49 9.43 9.44 -3.02
N LYS A 50 9.06 10.71 -3.17
CA LYS A 50 9.99 11.84 -3.15
C LYS A 50 9.55 12.87 -2.12
N ARG A 51 10.49 13.58 -1.49
CA ARG A 51 10.15 14.62 -0.50
C ARG A 51 9.22 15.68 -1.09
N ASN A 52 9.56 16.20 -2.27
CA ASN A 52 8.79 17.22 -2.99
C ASN A 52 8.60 16.79 -4.44
N THR A 53 7.38 16.97 -4.96
CA THR A 53 7.01 16.63 -6.34
C THR A 53 6.52 17.88 -7.05
N THR A 54 7.06 18.17 -8.24
CA THR A 54 6.52 19.18 -9.17
C THR A 54 5.78 18.48 -10.30
N LYS A 55 4.94 19.21 -11.03
CA LYS A 55 4.24 18.68 -12.21
C LYS A 55 5.23 18.08 -13.25
N GLN A 56 6.35 18.77 -13.48
CA GLN A 56 7.42 18.30 -14.38
C GLN A 56 8.05 16.98 -13.92
N ILE A 57 8.29 16.83 -12.61
CA ILE A 57 8.82 15.57 -12.07
C ILE A 57 7.79 14.45 -12.22
N ILE A 58 6.51 14.75 -11.95
CA ILE A 58 5.42 13.77 -12.10
C ILE A 58 5.32 13.28 -13.54
N GLU A 59 5.37 14.19 -14.51
CA GLU A 59 5.37 13.89 -15.94
C GLU A 59 6.60 13.05 -16.32
N LYS A 60 7.80 13.50 -15.94
CA LYS A 60 9.06 12.78 -16.22
C LYS A 60 9.04 11.34 -15.72
N VAL A 61 8.59 11.11 -14.48
CA VAL A 61 8.50 9.75 -13.92
C VAL A 61 7.43 8.93 -14.63
N SER A 62 6.27 9.51 -14.91
CA SER A 62 5.18 8.81 -15.59
C SER A 62 5.59 8.37 -16.99
N GLU A 63 6.22 9.27 -17.76
CA GLU A 63 6.72 8.99 -19.11
C GLU A 63 7.79 7.91 -19.10
N LYS A 64 8.75 7.96 -18.15
CA LYS A 64 9.79 6.94 -18.07
C LYS A 64 9.21 5.56 -17.74
N VAL A 65 8.23 5.49 -16.84
CA VAL A 65 7.59 4.22 -16.51
C VAL A 65 6.81 3.66 -17.70
N LEU A 66 6.11 4.50 -18.46
CA LEU A 66 5.45 4.10 -19.71
C LEU A 66 6.45 3.60 -20.76
N GLU A 67 7.57 4.30 -20.91
CA GLU A 67 8.67 3.91 -21.81
C GLU A 67 9.21 2.53 -21.44
N LEU A 68 9.49 2.28 -20.16
CA LEU A 68 10.00 0.99 -19.69
C LEU A 68 9.00 -0.15 -19.92
N HIS A 69 7.71 0.08 -19.66
CA HIS A 69 6.68 -0.93 -19.95
C HIS A 69 6.66 -1.30 -21.44
N LYS A 70 6.67 -0.28 -22.31
CA LYS A 70 6.71 -0.47 -23.77
C LYS A 70 7.97 -1.19 -24.22
N LYS A 71 9.14 -0.77 -23.72
CA LYS A 71 10.45 -1.34 -24.05
C LYS A 71 10.53 -2.83 -23.75
N TYR A 72 9.91 -3.25 -22.66
CA TYR A 72 9.96 -4.64 -22.17
C TYR A 72 8.72 -5.49 -22.53
N GLY A 73 7.81 -4.96 -23.34
CA GLY A 73 6.63 -5.69 -23.82
C GLY A 73 5.60 -6.01 -22.72
N LEU A 74 5.49 -5.13 -21.73
CA LEU A 74 4.58 -5.26 -20.59
C LEU A 74 3.26 -4.53 -20.86
N SER A 75 2.15 -5.04 -20.32
CA SER A 75 0.86 -4.34 -20.43
C SER A 75 0.88 -3.06 -19.62
N LEU A 76 0.02 -2.12 -20.01
CA LEU A 76 -0.26 -0.90 -19.27
C LEU A 76 -1.66 -1.02 -18.66
N ASP A 77 -1.75 -0.90 -17.34
CA ASP A 77 -3.02 -0.66 -16.66
C ASP A 77 -3.44 0.81 -16.85
N ASN A 78 -4.53 1.00 -17.60
CA ASN A 78 -5.09 2.32 -17.89
C ASN A 78 -6.28 2.69 -16.97
N GLU A 79 -6.62 1.87 -15.96
CA GLU A 79 -7.76 2.12 -15.08
C GLU A 79 -7.50 3.34 -14.18
N VAL A 80 -6.31 3.45 -13.60
CA VAL A 80 -5.87 4.61 -12.80
C VAL A 80 -4.75 5.33 -13.55
N PRO A 81 -4.83 6.66 -13.76
CA PRO A 81 -3.76 7.39 -14.45
C PRO A 81 -2.41 7.17 -13.76
N HIS A 82 -1.37 6.75 -14.50
CA HIS A 82 -0.03 6.50 -13.96
C HIS A 82 0.49 7.63 -13.08
N ARG A 83 0.24 8.88 -13.46
CA ARG A 83 0.58 10.08 -12.65
C ARG A 83 0.04 10.08 -11.22
N VAL A 84 -1.02 9.32 -10.94
CA VAL A 84 -1.65 9.19 -9.62
C VAL A 84 -0.98 8.06 -8.81
N LYS A 85 -0.59 6.95 -9.45
CA LYS A 85 -0.06 5.75 -8.77
C LYS A 85 1.46 5.66 -8.70
N THR A 86 2.18 6.29 -9.63
CA THR A 86 3.61 6.04 -9.83
C THR A 86 4.52 6.90 -8.97
N ILE A 87 4.17 8.17 -8.69
CA ILE A 87 5.00 9.07 -7.90
C ILE A 87 4.18 9.85 -6.89
N ILE A 88 4.63 9.82 -5.63
CA ILE A 88 3.94 10.40 -4.49
C ILE A 88 4.91 11.23 -3.65
N SER A 89 4.38 12.29 -3.02
CA SER A 89 5.17 13.09 -2.10
C SER A 89 5.23 12.45 -0.70
N ASN A 90 6.23 12.82 0.11
CA ASN A 90 6.22 12.45 1.53
C ASN A 90 4.95 12.94 2.24
N ALA A 91 4.43 14.12 1.86
CA ALA A 91 3.19 14.65 2.42
C ALA A 91 1.99 13.74 2.11
N ASP A 92 1.91 13.19 0.90
CA ASP A 92 0.87 12.22 0.53
C ASP A 92 0.98 10.94 1.35
N VAL A 93 2.20 10.46 1.60
CA VAL A 93 2.45 9.31 2.46
C VAL A 93 1.96 9.59 3.87
N MET A 94 2.36 10.71 4.48
CA MET A 94 1.91 11.06 5.84
C MET A 94 0.39 11.15 5.91
N MET A 95 -0.27 11.78 4.94
CA MET A 95 -1.74 11.82 4.87
C MET A 95 -2.38 10.43 4.76
N ALA A 96 -1.75 9.50 4.04
CA ALA A 96 -2.23 8.12 3.96
C ALA A 96 -2.05 7.38 5.29
N LEU A 97 -0.91 7.58 5.96
CA LEU A 97 -0.61 7.02 7.28
C LEU A 97 -1.52 7.60 8.37
N ASP A 98 -1.95 8.84 8.24
CA ASP A 98 -2.95 9.46 9.12
C ASP A 98 -4.38 8.98 8.82
N GLY A 99 -4.57 8.04 7.90
CA GLY A 99 -5.90 7.49 7.58
C GLY A 99 -6.77 8.42 6.72
N LYS A 100 -6.23 9.52 6.19
CA LYS A 100 -6.98 10.50 5.37
C LYS A 100 -7.40 9.98 3.97
N GLY A 101 -7.22 8.68 3.71
CA GLY A 101 -7.82 7.96 2.58
C GLY A 101 -9.24 7.46 2.86
N PHE A 102 -9.68 7.52 4.12
CA PHE A 102 -10.99 7.05 4.59
C PHE A 102 -11.87 8.21 5.07
N GLU A 103 -13.12 7.91 5.37
CA GLU A 103 -14.10 8.85 5.92
C GLU A 103 -14.36 8.56 7.40
N SER A 104 -15.00 9.49 8.10
CA SER A 104 -15.37 9.35 9.50
C SER A 104 -16.73 9.98 9.76
N ASP A 105 -17.52 9.34 10.62
CA ASP A 105 -18.74 9.90 11.21
C ASP A 105 -18.51 10.47 12.63
N GLY A 106 -17.25 10.52 13.08
CA GLY A 106 -16.84 10.98 14.41
C GLY A 106 -16.53 9.84 15.38
N GLU A 107 -17.23 8.71 15.26
CA GLU A 107 -17.01 7.53 16.11
C GLU A 107 -16.33 6.38 15.35
N ARG A 108 -16.61 6.27 14.06
CA ARG A 108 -16.17 5.14 13.22
C ARG A 108 -15.52 5.63 11.94
N ILE A 109 -14.60 4.80 11.45
CA ILE A 109 -14.08 4.96 10.10
C ILE A 109 -15.04 4.34 9.10
N ILE A 110 -15.35 5.07 8.04
CA ILE A 110 -16.12 4.61 6.90
C ILE A 110 -15.14 4.30 5.76
N ILE A 111 -15.24 3.09 5.21
CA ILE A 111 -14.48 2.67 4.02
C ILE A 111 -15.42 2.76 2.82
N PRO A 112 -15.34 3.85 2.03
CA PRO A 112 -16.25 4.04 0.91
C PRO A 112 -15.99 3.00 -0.19
N LYS A 113 -17.08 2.56 -0.83
CA LYS A 113 -17.00 1.69 -2.00
C LYS A 113 -16.18 2.37 -3.09
N VAL A 114 -15.34 1.61 -3.78
CA VAL A 114 -14.62 2.15 -4.95
C VAL A 114 -15.58 2.29 -6.13
N GLU A 115 -15.70 3.50 -6.65
CA GLU A 115 -16.44 3.79 -7.87
C GLU A 115 -15.48 3.83 -9.07
N LYS A 116 -15.74 3.04 -10.11
CA LYS A 116 -14.93 2.97 -11.33
C LYS A 116 -15.17 4.15 -12.29
N ASN A 117 -15.35 5.36 -11.76
CA ASN A 117 -15.43 6.57 -12.57
C ASN A 117 -14.14 7.38 -12.46
N LYS A 118 -13.80 8.10 -13.53
CA LYS A 118 -12.56 8.86 -13.64
C LYS A 118 -12.36 9.85 -12.49
N LYS A 119 -13.43 10.52 -12.06
CA LYS A 119 -13.40 11.51 -10.96
C LYS A 119 -12.98 10.86 -9.64
N PHE A 120 -13.54 9.71 -9.32
CA PHE A 120 -13.25 8.97 -8.10
C PHE A 120 -11.84 8.35 -8.13
N LEU A 121 -11.47 7.71 -9.24
CA LEU A 121 -10.15 7.09 -9.43
C LEU A 121 -9.00 8.12 -9.46
N SER A 122 -9.29 9.39 -9.77
CA SER A 122 -8.33 10.49 -9.67
C SER A 122 -8.40 11.27 -8.34
N SER A 123 -9.18 10.82 -7.36
CA SER A 123 -9.35 11.54 -6.10
C SER A 123 -8.17 11.34 -5.14
N GLU A 124 -7.92 12.34 -4.29
CA GLU A 124 -6.92 12.24 -3.21
C GLU A 124 -7.21 11.09 -2.23
N LYS A 125 -8.49 10.77 -2.00
CA LYS A 125 -8.88 9.64 -1.15
C LYS A 125 -8.39 8.32 -1.71
N ILE A 126 -8.57 8.09 -3.02
CA ILE A 126 -8.11 6.86 -3.67
C ILE A 126 -6.60 6.81 -3.77
N LYS A 127 -5.95 7.93 -4.10
CA LYS A 127 -4.48 8.03 -4.06
C LYS A 127 -3.94 7.57 -2.71
N ARG A 128 -4.47 8.07 -1.60
CA ARG A 128 -4.03 7.68 -0.24
C ARG A 128 -4.31 6.20 0.08
N ARG A 129 -5.43 5.65 -0.36
CA ARG A 129 -5.73 4.21 -0.22
C ARG A 129 -4.76 3.34 -1.02
N LEU A 130 -4.41 3.76 -2.24
CA LEU A 130 -3.41 3.08 -3.07
C LEU A 130 -2.02 3.13 -2.41
N ILE A 131 -1.63 4.27 -1.83
CA ILE A 131 -0.38 4.40 -1.06
C ILE A 131 -0.37 3.40 0.11
N LEU A 132 -1.46 3.36 0.88
CA LEU A 132 -1.56 2.45 2.02
C LEU A 132 -1.47 0.98 1.56
N ASN A 133 -2.18 0.62 0.50
CA ASN A 133 -2.14 -0.72 -0.10
C ASN A 133 -0.72 -1.09 -0.59
N ALA A 134 -0.03 -0.18 -1.28
CA ALA A 134 1.32 -0.42 -1.78
C ALA A 134 2.33 -0.64 -0.63
N LEU A 135 2.20 0.12 0.47
CA LEU A 135 3.09 0.00 1.63
C LEU A 135 2.84 -1.27 2.45
N THR A 136 1.59 -1.72 2.52
CA THR A 136 1.18 -2.90 3.32
C THR A 136 1.25 -4.21 2.54
N SER A 137 1.26 -4.14 1.21
CA SER A 137 1.52 -5.29 0.34
C SER A 137 2.99 -5.73 0.36
N LYS A 138 3.24 -6.93 -0.17
CA LYS A 138 4.59 -7.39 -0.48
C LYS A 138 5.21 -6.42 -1.48
N GLY A 139 6.46 -6.04 -1.22
CA GLY A 139 7.17 -5.06 -2.02
C GLY A 139 8.60 -5.50 -2.29
N ILE A 140 9.07 -5.28 -3.51
CA ILE A 140 10.46 -5.43 -3.93
C ILE A 140 11.08 -4.04 -3.89
N PHE A 141 11.91 -3.79 -2.87
CA PHE A 141 12.67 -2.55 -2.77
C PHE A 141 13.69 -2.44 -3.92
N VAL A 142 13.70 -1.31 -4.61
CA VAL A 142 14.57 -1.05 -5.76
C VAL A 142 15.75 -0.16 -5.36
N CYS A 143 15.48 1.01 -4.80
CA CYS A 143 16.50 1.97 -4.35
C CYS A 143 15.94 3.02 -3.37
N GLY A 144 16.84 3.85 -2.81
CA GLY A 144 16.49 4.99 -1.95
C GLY A 144 16.76 4.80 -0.46
N ASP A 145 16.06 5.59 0.37
CA ASP A 145 16.16 5.50 1.84
C ASP A 145 15.42 4.27 2.39
N LYS A 146 16.16 3.16 2.53
CA LYS A 146 15.62 1.89 3.04
C LYS A 146 15.10 1.97 4.48
N LYS A 147 15.68 2.84 5.33
CA LYS A 147 15.24 3.02 6.72
C LYS A 147 13.89 3.71 6.75
N LEU A 148 13.75 4.80 6.02
CA LEU A 148 12.48 5.52 5.90
C LEU A 148 11.39 4.64 5.25
N TYR A 149 11.75 3.86 4.23
CA TYR A 149 10.83 2.87 3.65
C TYR A 149 10.30 1.87 4.68
N ALA A 150 11.18 1.31 5.51
CA ALA A 150 10.78 0.36 6.56
C ALA A 150 9.85 1.02 7.59
N LEU A 151 10.14 2.27 7.99
CA LEU A 151 9.27 3.05 8.88
C LEU A 151 7.89 3.27 8.25
N PHE A 152 7.81 3.67 6.98
CA PHE A 152 6.54 3.85 6.28
C PHE A 152 5.74 2.55 6.19
N LYS A 153 6.36 1.39 5.94
CA LYS A 153 5.66 0.10 5.96
C LYS A 153 5.10 -0.22 7.34
N GLU A 154 5.87 0.01 8.40
CA GLU A 154 5.43 -0.26 9.77
C GLU A 154 4.25 0.62 10.16
N GLU A 155 4.33 1.92 9.92
CA GLU A 155 3.23 2.84 10.22
C GLU A 155 2.00 2.53 9.36
N ALA A 156 2.18 2.16 8.09
CA ALA A 156 1.06 1.78 7.23
C ALA A 156 0.30 0.55 7.76
N LEU A 157 1.01 -0.44 8.31
CA LEU A 157 0.40 -1.60 8.95
C LEU A 157 -0.36 -1.21 10.23
N LYS A 158 0.19 -0.30 11.05
CA LYS A 158 -0.50 0.24 12.24
C LYS A 158 -1.78 0.97 11.83
N THR A 159 -1.72 1.84 10.81
CA THR A 159 -2.88 2.55 10.26
C THR A 159 -3.94 1.59 9.76
N LEU A 160 -3.55 0.56 9.01
CA LEU A 160 -4.48 -0.48 8.53
C LEU A 160 -5.19 -1.19 9.69
N ILE A 161 -4.46 -1.51 10.78
CA ILE A 161 -5.04 -2.10 11.98
C ILE A 161 -6.09 -1.19 12.61
N LYS A 162 -5.75 0.08 12.82
CA LYS A 162 -6.66 1.09 13.38
C LYS A 162 -7.91 1.28 12.52
N VAL A 163 -7.74 1.34 11.20
CA VAL A 163 -8.85 1.47 10.23
C VAL A 163 -9.87 0.35 10.39
N ILE A 164 -9.43 -0.91 10.48
CA ILE A 164 -10.35 -2.04 10.67
C ILE A 164 -11.01 -2.02 12.04
N ILE A 165 -10.24 -1.76 13.10
CA ILE A 165 -10.78 -1.65 14.47
C ILE A 165 -11.89 -0.62 14.54
N LEU A 166 -11.64 0.60 14.06
CA LEU A 166 -12.60 1.69 14.07
C LEU A 166 -13.77 1.45 13.10
N ASN A 167 -13.53 0.83 11.94
CA ASN A 167 -14.60 0.52 10.99
C ASN A 167 -15.57 -0.55 11.51
N LYS A 168 -15.06 -1.55 12.23
CA LYS A 168 -15.86 -2.68 12.72
C LYS A 168 -16.31 -2.52 14.17
N GLY A 169 -15.74 -1.58 14.91
CA GLY A 169 -16.00 -1.41 16.35
C GLY A 169 -15.53 -2.61 17.17
N ILE A 170 -14.49 -3.33 16.72
CA ILE A 170 -13.99 -4.54 17.39
C ILE A 170 -12.86 -4.19 18.35
N LYS A 171 -12.87 -4.82 19.53
CA LYS A 171 -11.81 -4.66 20.54
C LYS A 171 -11.05 -5.95 20.80
N GLU A 172 -11.51 -7.06 20.25
CA GLU A 172 -10.91 -8.37 20.44
C GLU A 172 -11.08 -9.22 19.18
N PHE A 173 -10.01 -9.85 18.70
CA PHE A 173 -10.03 -10.67 17.48
C PHE A 173 -8.92 -11.72 17.48
N SER A 174 -9.14 -12.83 16.78
CA SER A 174 -8.05 -13.71 16.34
C SER A 174 -7.37 -13.15 15.09
N LEU A 175 -6.14 -13.59 14.78
CA LEU A 175 -5.46 -13.19 13.55
C LEU A 175 -6.29 -13.55 12.30
N LYS A 176 -6.88 -14.75 12.27
CA LYS A 176 -7.70 -15.20 11.14
C LYS A 176 -8.91 -14.29 10.93
N GLU A 177 -9.65 -13.99 12.01
CA GLU A 177 -10.78 -13.06 11.97
C GLU A 177 -10.35 -11.70 11.41
N PHE A 178 -9.19 -11.19 11.84
CA PHE A 178 -8.68 -9.92 11.36
C PHE A 178 -8.37 -9.92 9.86
N ILE A 179 -7.75 -10.99 9.33
CA ILE A 179 -7.49 -11.14 7.90
C ILE A 179 -8.78 -11.26 7.10
N ASP A 180 -9.78 -11.98 7.61
CA ASP A 180 -11.10 -12.08 6.97
C ASP A 180 -11.83 -10.72 6.91
N LEU A 181 -11.50 -9.78 7.79
CA LEU A 181 -12.00 -8.39 7.74
C LEU A 181 -11.24 -7.52 6.72
N LEU A 182 -9.96 -7.81 6.46
CA LEU A 182 -9.17 -7.14 5.41
C LEU A 182 -9.56 -7.59 4.01
N ILE A 183 -9.88 -8.89 3.87
CA ILE A 183 -10.23 -9.57 2.62
C ILE A 183 -11.64 -10.19 2.77
N PRO A 184 -12.69 -9.35 2.80
CA PRO A 184 -14.06 -9.82 2.99
C PRO A 184 -14.57 -10.60 1.77
N SER A 185 -14.83 -11.89 1.96
CA SER A 185 -15.32 -12.83 0.93
C SER A 185 -16.64 -12.43 0.26
N ARG A 186 -17.43 -11.57 0.92
CA ARG A 186 -18.77 -11.12 0.48
C ARG A 186 -18.79 -10.06 -0.62
N TYR A 187 -17.64 -9.53 -1.03
CA TYR A 187 -17.59 -8.57 -2.13
C TYR A 187 -17.30 -9.32 -3.44
N SER A 188 -18.17 -9.13 -4.44
CA SER A 188 -17.99 -9.71 -5.77
C SER A 188 -16.70 -9.25 -6.46
N ASN A 189 -16.12 -8.13 -6.01
CA ASN A 189 -14.78 -7.69 -6.38
C ASN A 189 -14.07 -7.12 -5.13
N GLN A 190 -13.30 -7.95 -4.46
CA GLN A 190 -12.68 -7.67 -3.16
C GLN A 190 -11.59 -6.58 -3.22
N GLU A 191 -10.98 -6.39 -4.41
CA GLU A 191 -10.04 -5.31 -4.68
C GLU A 191 -10.66 -3.93 -4.44
N LEU A 192 -11.99 -3.81 -4.58
CA LEU A 192 -12.72 -2.55 -4.38
C LEU A 192 -12.91 -2.17 -2.90
N TYR A 193 -12.43 -2.98 -1.95
CA TYR A 193 -12.48 -2.66 -0.52
C TYR A 193 -11.16 -2.07 -0.01
N LEU A 194 -10.09 -2.83 0.04
CA LEU A 194 -8.76 -2.34 0.50
C LEU A 194 -7.64 -2.64 -0.51
N GLY A 195 -7.99 -3.10 -1.71
CA GLY A 195 -7.03 -3.40 -2.77
C GLY A 195 -6.35 -4.77 -2.66
N TYR A 196 -6.86 -5.68 -1.83
CA TYR A 196 -6.32 -7.04 -1.68
C TYR A 196 -7.18 -8.06 -2.42
N LYS A 197 -6.53 -9.06 -3.02
CA LYS A 197 -7.21 -10.20 -3.66
C LYS A 197 -7.30 -11.37 -2.69
N ASP A 198 -8.30 -12.22 -2.92
CA ASP A 198 -8.52 -13.47 -2.18
C ASP A 198 -7.60 -14.58 -2.67
N GLU A 199 -6.30 -14.43 -2.42
CA GLU A 199 -5.31 -15.43 -2.81
C GLU A 199 -4.49 -15.84 -1.59
N ASP A 200 -4.22 -17.14 -1.46
CA ASP A 200 -3.53 -17.71 -0.29
C ASP A 200 -2.19 -17.00 -0.02
N ILE A 201 -1.40 -16.74 -1.07
CA ILE A 201 -0.10 -16.07 -0.93
C ILE A 201 -0.22 -14.62 -0.41
N ILE A 202 -1.32 -13.93 -0.72
CA ILE A 202 -1.60 -12.58 -0.22
C ILE A 202 -2.08 -12.66 1.22
N ARG A 203 -2.98 -13.60 1.54
CA ARG A 203 -3.44 -13.89 2.91
C ARG A 203 -2.29 -14.28 3.83
N ASP A 204 -1.36 -15.10 3.37
CA ASP A 204 -0.17 -15.52 4.10
C ASP A 204 0.76 -14.33 4.37
N HIS A 205 0.98 -13.49 3.36
CA HIS A 205 1.77 -12.28 3.52
C HIS A 205 1.17 -11.35 4.58
N LEU A 206 -0.12 -11.03 4.46
CA LEU A 206 -0.83 -10.18 5.42
C LEU A 206 -0.86 -10.82 6.81
N SER A 207 -1.11 -12.13 6.92
CA SER A 207 -1.09 -12.86 8.18
C SER A 207 0.27 -12.71 8.88
N SER A 208 1.36 -12.93 8.15
CA SER A 208 2.71 -12.79 8.68
C SER A 208 3.04 -11.34 9.09
N THR A 209 2.72 -10.35 8.26
CA THR A 209 3.07 -8.95 8.56
C THR A 209 2.20 -8.36 9.66
N ILE A 210 0.90 -8.63 9.67
CA ILE A 210 -0.02 -8.20 10.72
C ILE A 210 0.32 -8.87 12.05
N ARG A 211 0.62 -10.18 12.06
CA ARG A 211 1.07 -10.87 13.28
C ARG A 211 2.28 -10.18 13.91
N LYS A 212 3.33 -9.93 13.14
CA LYS A 212 4.55 -9.25 13.62
C LYS A 212 4.25 -7.86 14.15
N THR A 213 3.36 -7.11 13.50
CA THR A 213 2.95 -5.79 13.98
C THR A 213 2.17 -5.89 15.29
N LEU A 214 1.24 -6.84 15.42
CA LEU A 214 0.46 -7.05 16.66
C LEU A 214 1.34 -7.53 17.82
N GLU A 215 2.36 -8.35 17.55
CA GLU A 215 3.36 -8.78 18.54
C GLU A 215 4.11 -7.56 19.10
N LYS A 216 4.65 -6.68 18.23
CA LYS A 216 5.25 -5.40 18.66
C LYS A 216 4.30 -4.53 19.48
N LEU A 217 3.05 -4.38 19.01
CA LEU A 217 2.06 -3.59 19.73
C LEU A 217 1.66 -4.23 21.08
N THR A 218 1.85 -5.54 21.24
CA THR A 218 1.69 -6.23 22.53
C THR A 218 2.84 -5.91 23.46
N GLU A 219 4.09 -5.89 22.96
CA GLU A 219 5.27 -5.43 23.72
C GLU A 219 5.10 -3.97 24.21
N GLU A 220 4.48 -3.12 23.39
CA GLU A 220 4.12 -1.73 23.74
C GLU A 220 2.88 -1.60 24.66
N LYS A 221 2.30 -2.73 25.08
CA LYS A 221 1.10 -2.84 25.92
C LYS A 221 -0.15 -2.16 25.32
N ILE A 222 -0.21 -2.04 24.00
CA ILE A 222 -1.37 -1.55 23.26
C ILE A 222 -2.40 -2.67 23.11
N PHE A 223 -1.93 -3.90 22.88
CA PHE A 223 -2.74 -5.11 22.92
C PHE A 223 -2.30 -6.02 24.08
N LEU A 224 -3.22 -6.87 24.51
CA LEU A 224 -2.96 -8.04 25.34
C LEU A 224 -3.27 -9.29 24.53
N ILE A 225 -2.64 -10.40 24.86
CA ILE A 225 -2.96 -11.72 24.30
C ILE A 225 -3.69 -12.52 25.36
N ASP A 226 -4.91 -12.96 25.05
CA ASP A 226 -5.73 -13.82 25.89
C ASP A 226 -6.28 -14.96 25.04
N ASN A 227 -6.00 -16.21 25.42
CA ASN A 227 -6.43 -17.41 24.69
C ASN A 227 -6.17 -17.37 23.16
N GLY A 228 -5.01 -16.82 22.76
CA GLY A 228 -4.64 -16.70 21.35
C GLY A 228 -5.35 -15.58 20.57
N ARG A 229 -6.10 -14.72 21.27
CA ARG A 229 -6.77 -13.54 20.72
C ARG A 229 -6.06 -12.26 21.14
N PHE A 230 -6.07 -11.26 20.28
CA PHE A 230 -5.54 -9.94 20.57
C PHE A 230 -6.67 -9.06 21.10
N LYS A 231 -6.50 -8.49 22.29
CA LYS A 231 -7.44 -7.59 22.94
C LYS A 231 -6.85 -6.19 23.06
N LEU A 232 -7.54 -5.19 22.53
CA LEU A 232 -7.13 -3.79 22.61
C LEU A 232 -7.19 -3.32 24.07
N ASN A 233 -6.03 -2.92 24.59
CA ASN A 233 -5.85 -2.47 25.98
C ASN A 233 -5.87 -0.94 26.10
N LYS A 234 -5.36 -0.23 25.09
CA LYS A 234 -5.31 1.24 25.04
C LYS A 234 -6.22 1.76 23.94
N GLU A 235 -7.48 2.03 24.24
CA GLU A 235 -8.46 2.50 23.24
C GLU A 235 -8.04 3.82 22.56
N SER A 236 -7.40 4.73 23.30
CA SER A 236 -6.89 5.99 22.78
C SER A 236 -5.86 5.83 21.66
N TRP A 237 -5.17 4.67 21.57
CA TRP A 237 -4.24 4.41 20.47
C TRP A 237 -4.95 4.29 19.12
N ALA A 238 -6.15 3.70 19.11
CA ALA A 238 -6.94 3.54 17.88
C ALA A 238 -7.45 4.89 17.37
N ASN A 239 -7.80 5.80 18.28
CA ASN A 239 -8.37 7.12 17.98
C ASN A 239 -7.35 8.12 17.39
N GLY A 240 -6.08 7.73 17.26
CA GLY A 240 -5.01 8.60 16.74
C GLY A 240 -4.89 8.66 15.21
N ILE A 241 -5.96 8.37 14.46
CA ILE A 241 -6.01 8.53 13.00
C ILE A 241 -7.28 9.26 12.59
N LEU A 242 -7.25 9.84 11.38
CA LEU A 242 -8.10 10.89 10.80
C LEU A 242 -7.56 12.28 11.09
#